data_AF-A0A7C1CEI9-F1
#
_entry.id   AF-A0A7C1CEI9-F1
#
_cell.length_a   1.000
_cell.length_b   1.000
_cell.length_c   1.000
_cell.angle_alpha   90.00
_cell.angle_beta   90.00
_cell.angle_gamma   90.00
#
_symmetry.space_group_name_H-M   'P 1'
#
loop_
_entity.id
_entity.type
_entity.pdbx_description
1 polymer ?
#
loop_
_entity_poly.entity_id
_entity_poly.type
_entity_poly.pdbx_seq_one_letter_code
_entity_poly.pdbx_strand_id
1 'polypeptide(L)'
;MFKKTLMTLGKKVLSLALIFNFVVSLVSSLSILCGQYLGTFRKDLYKPYLVDSSLFWFIALTSTLNIVPARMLGKVNIRRILFHHYVYGFLSLLIYIVLWMLFSLLHIPNLTVFPYYGFQSYQSFTALFLYWGITLIIDDAPDISPRILHILNHIRREICKVNRLIMKVHLVSSFVSIYVATSIFLWHFENDFLMENYSLLDFTYILFIVNLFITALYGLKIAKRGTWLKYF
;
A
#
# COMPACT_ATOMS: atom_id res chain seq x y z
N MET A 1 4.75 -29.20 18.57
CA MET A 1 3.47 -28.48 18.34
C MET A 1 3.68 -26.96 18.22
N PHE A 2 4.35 -26.32 19.19
CA PHE A 2 4.61 -24.87 19.22
C PHE A 2 5.27 -24.28 17.95
N LYS A 3 6.33 -24.91 17.44
CA LYS A 3 7.05 -24.45 16.22
C LYS A 3 6.15 -24.36 14.98
N LYS A 4 5.18 -25.28 14.82
CA LYS A 4 4.25 -25.29 13.69
C LYS A 4 3.23 -24.16 13.82
N THR A 5 2.70 -23.92 15.01
CA THR A 5 1.78 -22.81 15.29
C THR A 5 2.46 -21.46 15.09
N LEU A 6 3.69 -21.28 15.60
CA LEU A 6 4.47 -20.05 15.42
C LEU A 6 4.75 -19.76 13.94
N MET A 7 5.15 -20.77 13.16
CA MET A 7 5.39 -20.62 11.72
C MET A 7 4.11 -20.25 10.96
N THR A 8 2.97 -20.77 11.40
CA THR A 8 1.66 -20.50 10.79
C THR A 8 1.22 -19.06 11.08
N LEU A 9 1.39 -18.60 12.33
CA LEU A 9 1.12 -17.22 12.73
C LEU A 9 2.04 -16.24 12.00
N GLY A 10 3.34 -16.53 11.94
CA GLY A 10 4.33 -15.69 11.24
C GLY A 10 4.00 -15.49 9.76
N LYS A 11 3.51 -16.54 9.07
CA LYS A 11 3.04 -16.41 7.67
C LYS A 11 1.83 -15.49 7.55
N LYS A 12 0.86 -15.59 8.48
CA LYS A 12 -0.32 -14.72 8.48
C LYS A 12 0.05 -13.25 8.73
N VAL A 13 0.89 -12.99 9.72
CA VAL A 13 1.40 -11.64 10.03
C VAL A 13 2.19 -11.08 8.85
N LEU A 14 3.09 -11.87 8.25
CA LEU A 14 3.86 -11.44 7.09
C LEU A 14 2.96 -11.11 5.89
N SER A 15 1.92 -11.92 5.63
CA SER A 15 0.94 -11.65 4.59
C SER A 15 0.20 -10.33 4.82
N LEU A 16 -0.29 -10.10 6.04
CA LEU A 16 -0.97 -8.85 6.40
C LEU A 16 -0.04 -7.64 6.24
N ALA A 17 1.21 -7.75 6.71
CA ALA A 17 2.21 -6.70 6.55
C ALA A 17 2.52 -6.38 5.08
N LEU A 18 2.59 -7.41 4.22
CA LEU A 18 2.77 -7.21 2.78
C LEU A 18 1.56 -6.53 2.14
N ILE A 19 0.33 -6.99 2.42
CA ILE A 19 -0.89 -6.36 1.91
C ILE A 19 -0.95 -4.89 2.36
N PHE A 20 -0.62 -4.62 3.63
CA PHE A 20 -0.54 -3.25 4.15
C PHE A 20 0.42 -2.39 3.33
N ASN A 21 1.66 -2.85 3.10
CA ASN A 21 2.64 -2.10 2.30
C ASN A 21 2.17 -1.84 0.86
N PHE A 22 1.45 -2.78 0.26
CA PHE A 22 0.90 -2.60 -1.08
C PHE A 22 -0.27 -1.63 -1.09
N VAL A 23 -1.13 -1.64 -0.06
CA VAL A 23 -2.21 -0.66 0.10
C VAL A 23 -1.63 0.75 0.28
N VAL A 24 -0.62 0.91 1.13
CA VAL A 24 0.08 2.19 1.31
C VAL A 24 0.64 2.67 -0.03
N SER A 25 1.41 1.83 -0.72
CA SER A 25 2.02 2.19 -2.01
C SER A 25 0.98 2.53 -3.07
N LEU A 26 -0.13 1.78 -3.13
CA LEU A 26 -1.25 2.04 -4.03
C LEU A 26 -1.90 3.39 -3.75
N VAL A 27 -2.34 3.64 -2.51
CA VAL A 27 -3.04 4.89 -2.17
C VAL A 27 -2.10 6.08 -2.33
N SER A 28 -0.86 6.01 -1.85
CA SER A 28 0.11 7.09 -2.02
C SER A 28 0.41 7.40 -3.48
N SER A 29 0.60 6.38 -4.33
CA SER A 29 0.83 6.61 -5.78
C SER A 29 -0.39 7.24 -6.47
N LEU A 30 -1.60 6.79 -6.14
CA LEU A 30 -2.84 7.37 -6.66
C LEU A 30 -3.05 8.81 -6.17
N SER A 31 -2.69 9.12 -4.93
CA SER A 31 -2.74 10.49 -4.40
C SER A 31 -1.79 11.43 -5.13
N ILE A 32 -0.57 10.98 -5.45
CA ILE A 32 0.39 11.75 -6.24
C ILE A 32 -0.17 11.99 -7.65
N LEU A 33 -0.66 10.95 -8.33
CA LEU A 33 -1.27 11.07 -9.66
C LEU A 33 -2.48 12.01 -9.64
N CYS A 34 -3.37 11.87 -8.65
CA CYS A 34 -4.53 12.72 -8.49
C CYS A 34 -4.14 14.19 -8.32
N GLY A 35 -3.18 14.48 -7.43
CA GLY A 35 -2.71 15.85 -7.24
C GLY A 35 -2.04 16.43 -8.48
N GLN A 36 -1.43 15.61 -9.33
CA GLN A 36 -0.90 16.07 -10.62
C GLN A 36 -1.98 16.39 -11.63
N TYR A 37 -3.00 15.52 -11.77
CA TYR A 37 -4.12 15.77 -12.67
C TYR A 37 -4.96 16.98 -12.24
N LEU A 38 -5.07 17.22 -10.93
CA LEU A 38 -5.74 18.39 -10.36
C LEU A 38 -4.86 19.66 -10.37
N GLY A 39 -3.59 19.55 -10.78
CA GLY A 39 -2.66 20.68 -10.84
C GLY A 39 -2.15 21.19 -9.48
N THR A 40 -2.35 20.43 -8.40
CA THR A 40 -1.86 20.78 -7.06
C THR A 40 -0.38 20.45 -6.88
N PHE A 41 0.14 19.42 -7.57
CA PHE A 41 1.57 19.12 -7.60
C PHE A 41 2.26 19.67 -8.85
N ARG A 42 3.51 20.10 -8.69
CA ARG A 42 4.36 20.51 -9.80
C ARG A 42 4.58 19.34 -10.76
N LYS A 43 4.58 19.63 -12.07
CA LYS A 43 4.89 18.64 -13.12
C LYS A 43 6.32 18.11 -13.05
N ASP A 44 7.22 18.84 -12.40
CA ASP A 44 8.64 18.52 -12.24
C ASP A 44 8.96 17.74 -10.96
N LEU A 45 7.96 17.07 -10.37
CA LEU A 45 8.12 16.30 -9.15
C LEU A 45 9.20 15.23 -9.31
N TYR A 46 10.19 15.23 -8.42
CA TYR A 46 11.36 14.33 -8.42
C TYR A 46 12.32 14.45 -9.61
N LYS A 47 12.27 15.54 -10.39
CA LYS A 47 13.33 15.84 -11.38
C LYS A 47 14.65 16.19 -10.67
N PRO A 48 15.81 15.90 -11.31
CA PRO A 48 15.98 15.32 -12.65
C PRO A 48 15.91 13.78 -12.70
N TYR A 49 15.78 13.11 -11.55
CA TYR A 49 15.87 11.65 -11.45
C TYR A 49 14.68 10.93 -12.07
N LEU A 50 13.47 11.43 -11.86
CA LEU A 50 12.24 10.90 -12.44
C LEU A 50 11.92 11.60 -13.75
N VAL A 51 11.89 10.85 -14.85
CA VAL A 51 11.60 11.39 -16.20
C VAL A 51 10.18 11.95 -16.27
N ASP A 52 9.20 11.19 -15.77
CA ASP A 52 7.79 11.57 -15.80
C ASP A 52 7.07 10.97 -14.58
N SER A 53 6.20 11.76 -13.96
CA SER A 53 5.42 11.32 -12.81
C SER A 53 4.22 10.44 -13.17
N SER A 54 3.80 10.39 -14.42
CA SER A 54 2.82 9.38 -14.88
C SER A 54 3.31 7.94 -14.63
N LEU A 55 4.61 7.74 -14.43
CA LEU A 55 5.20 6.44 -14.07
C LEU A 55 4.70 5.90 -12.72
N PHE A 56 4.11 6.73 -11.86
CA PHE A 56 3.44 6.26 -10.63
C PHE A 56 2.28 5.28 -10.93
N TRP A 57 1.71 5.26 -12.13
CA TRP A 57 0.74 4.23 -12.55
C TRP A 57 1.31 2.81 -12.47
N PHE A 58 2.61 2.64 -12.70
CA PHE A 58 3.26 1.33 -12.58
C PHE A 58 3.39 0.88 -11.13
N ILE A 59 3.54 1.80 -10.18
CA ILE A 59 3.50 1.48 -8.74
C ILE A 59 2.09 1.04 -8.36
N ALA A 60 1.06 1.77 -8.79
CA ALA A 60 -0.34 1.38 -8.55
C ALA A 60 -0.62 -0.03 -9.10
N LEU A 61 -0.22 -0.29 -10.35
CA LEU A 61 -0.39 -1.58 -11.01
C LEU A 61 0.35 -2.71 -10.29
N THR A 62 1.62 -2.51 -9.95
CA THR A 62 2.42 -3.51 -9.19
C THR A 62 1.81 -3.78 -7.81
N SER A 63 1.36 -2.74 -7.11
CA SER A 63 0.71 -2.86 -5.81
C SER A 63 -0.55 -3.71 -5.90
N THR A 64 -1.43 -3.44 -6.87
CA THR A 64 -2.65 -4.23 -7.10
C THR A 64 -2.34 -5.68 -7.42
N LEU A 65 -1.37 -5.93 -8.30
CA LEU A 65 -0.96 -7.29 -8.68
C LEU A 65 -0.33 -8.06 -7.51
N ASN A 66 0.31 -7.36 -6.56
CA ASN A 66 0.94 -7.98 -5.40
C ASN A 66 -0.02 -8.40 -4.29
N ILE A 67 -1.21 -7.80 -4.21
CA ILE A 67 -2.20 -8.12 -3.16
C ILE A 67 -2.58 -9.60 -3.18
N VAL A 68 -2.85 -10.13 -4.37
CA VAL A 68 -3.28 -11.53 -4.55
C VAL A 68 -2.23 -12.53 -4.04
N PRO A 69 -0.97 -12.53 -4.53
CA PRO A 69 0.06 -13.47 -4.06
C PRO A 69 0.40 -13.29 -2.58
N ALA A 70 0.37 -12.07 -2.01
CA ALA A 70 0.59 -11.90 -0.58
C ALA A 70 -0.52 -12.54 0.25
N ARG A 71 -1.78 -12.30 -0.11
CA ARG A 71 -2.92 -12.93 0.56
C ARG A 71 -2.85 -14.45 0.57
N MET A 72 -2.39 -15.04 -0.53
CA MET A 72 -2.23 -16.48 -0.66
C MET A 72 -1.14 -17.04 0.25
N LEU A 73 -0.05 -16.29 0.46
CA LEU A 73 0.99 -16.63 1.42
C LEU A 73 0.44 -16.71 2.85
N GLY A 74 -0.55 -15.87 3.18
CA GLY A 74 -1.24 -15.84 4.47
C GLY A 74 -2.43 -16.77 4.61
N LYS A 75 -2.75 -17.58 3.60
CA LYS A 75 -3.86 -18.55 3.69
C LYS A 75 -3.45 -19.72 4.59
N VAL A 76 -3.78 -19.58 5.87
CA VAL A 76 -3.50 -20.58 6.90
C VAL A 76 -4.77 -20.94 7.67
N ASN A 77 -4.93 -22.23 8.00
CA ASN A 77 -6.04 -22.74 8.81
C ASN A 77 -5.81 -22.42 10.29
N ILE A 78 -5.85 -21.14 10.65
CA ILE A 78 -5.96 -20.72 12.05
C ILE A 78 -7.46 -20.67 12.35
N ARG A 79 -7.93 -21.44 13.35
CA ARG A 79 -9.30 -21.27 13.87
C ARG A 79 -9.46 -19.80 14.24
N ARG A 80 -10.41 -19.11 13.61
CA ARG A 80 -10.64 -17.66 13.71
C ARG A 80 -10.60 -17.25 15.19
N ILE A 81 -9.52 -16.60 15.61
CA ILE A 81 -9.34 -16.16 17.00
C ILE A 81 -10.13 -14.85 17.11
N LEU A 82 -11.35 -14.96 17.66
CA LEU A 82 -12.29 -13.87 17.94
C LEU A 82 -12.55 -12.89 16.78
N PHE A 83 -13.71 -13.04 16.14
CA PHE A 83 -14.26 -12.18 15.07
C PHE A 83 -13.56 -12.27 13.71
N HIS A 84 -14.28 -11.89 12.65
CA HIS A 84 -13.73 -11.83 11.30
C HIS A 84 -12.90 -10.55 11.16
N HIS A 85 -11.69 -10.61 10.58
CA HIS A 85 -10.78 -9.45 10.48
C HIS A 85 -11.42 -8.28 9.75
N TYR A 86 -12.32 -8.54 8.80
CA TYR A 86 -13.06 -7.48 8.11
C TYR A 86 -13.88 -6.60 9.07
N VAL A 87 -14.37 -7.11 10.22
CA VAL A 87 -15.11 -6.33 11.22
C VAL A 87 -14.19 -5.30 11.87
N TYR A 88 -12.99 -5.71 12.27
CA TYR A 88 -11.95 -4.80 12.76
C TYR A 88 -11.51 -3.83 11.67
N GLY A 89 -11.50 -4.27 10.41
CA GLY A 89 -11.24 -3.42 9.26
C GLY A 89 -12.26 -2.29 9.13
N PHE A 90 -13.56 -2.60 9.16
CA PHE A 90 -14.63 -1.59 9.14
C PHE A 90 -14.60 -0.67 10.35
N LEU A 91 -14.31 -1.20 11.55
CA LEU A 91 -14.16 -0.38 12.75
C LEU A 91 -12.99 0.60 12.61
N SER A 92 -11.85 0.15 12.07
CA SER A 92 -10.70 1.00 11.78
C SER A 92 -11.04 2.11 10.77
N LEU A 93 -11.81 1.80 9.72
CA LEU A 93 -12.31 2.79 8.77
C LEU A 93 -13.27 3.80 9.42
N LEU A 94 -14.17 3.35 10.29
CA LEU A 94 -15.08 4.23 11.02
C LEU A 94 -14.30 5.20 11.92
N ILE A 95 -13.32 4.68 12.68
CA ILE A 95 -12.44 5.50 13.51
C ILE A 95 -11.70 6.53 12.65
N TYR A 96 -11.16 6.11 11.50
CA TYR A 96 -10.52 7.03 10.55
C TYR A 96 -11.46 8.16 10.11
N ILE A 97 -12.69 7.84 9.69
CA ILE A 97 -13.67 8.85 9.24
C ILE A 97 -14.01 9.83 10.36
N VAL A 98 -14.25 9.31 11.58
CA VAL A 98 -14.58 10.16 12.74
C VAL A 98 -13.41 11.08 13.09
N LEU A 99 -12.19 10.55 13.15
CA LEU A 99 -10.99 11.36 13.42
C LEU A 99 -10.76 12.39 12.31
N TRP A 100 -10.91 12.01 11.04
CA TRP A 100 -10.77 12.92 9.91
C TRP A 100 -11.78 14.08 9.99
N MET A 101 -13.05 13.79 10.27
CA MET A 101 -14.09 14.80 10.45
C MET A 101 -13.80 15.71 11.64
N LEU A 102 -13.38 15.14 12.77
CA LEU A 102 -13.04 15.90 13.98
C LEU A 102 -11.86 16.85 13.72
N PHE A 103 -10.78 16.36 13.11
CA PHE A 103 -9.63 17.18 12.76
C PHE A 103 -9.98 18.24 11.70
N SER A 104 -10.77 17.90 10.69
CA SER A 104 -11.22 18.87 9.69
C SER A 104 -12.10 19.96 10.30
N LEU A 105 -12.93 19.64 11.30
CA LEU A 105 -13.76 20.61 12.01
C LEU A 105 -12.93 21.51 12.94
N LEU A 106 -11.85 20.98 13.53
CA LEU A 106 -10.89 21.76 14.33
C LEU A 106 -10.02 22.70 13.49
N HIS A 107 -10.00 22.53 12.15
CA HIS A 107 -9.26 23.38 11.21
C HIS A 107 -9.96 24.71 10.87
N ILE A 108 -10.71 25.29 11.82
CA ILE A 108 -11.26 26.64 11.67
C ILE A 108 -10.08 27.64 11.72
N PRO A 109 -9.94 28.57 10.77
CA PRO A 109 -8.70 29.35 10.56
C PRO A 109 -8.31 30.31 11.70
N ASN A 110 -9.12 30.41 12.76
CA ASN A 110 -9.03 31.48 13.76
C ASN A 110 -8.55 31.05 15.16
N LEU A 111 -8.15 29.78 15.38
CA LEU A 111 -7.52 29.37 16.64
C LEU A 111 -6.02 29.09 16.45
N THR A 112 -5.25 30.17 16.51
CA THR A 112 -3.79 30.24 16.43
C THR A 112 -3.09 29.55 17.62
N VAL A 113 -3.18 28.23 17.73
CA VAL A 113 -2.46 27.49 18.79
C VAL A 113 -1.62 26.33 18.26
N PHE A 114 -1.92 25.79 17.07
CA PHE A 114 -1.11 24.74 16.46
C PHE A 114 -0.47 25.20 15.15
N PRO A 115 0.87 25.22 15.04
CA PRO A 115 1.53 25.56 13.79
C PRO A 115 1.10 24.57 12.70
N TYR A 116 0.96 25.07 11.47
CA TYR A 116 0.55 24.36 10.25
C TYR A 116 1.23 22.98 10.07
N TYR A 117 2.48 22.83 10.54
CA TYR A 117 3.25 21.60 10.52
C TYR A 117 2.73 20.49 11.45
N GLY A 118 2.11 20.82 12.59
CA GLY A 118 1.54 19.83 13.52
C GLY A 118 0.32 19.12 12.93
N PHE A 119 -0.53 19.85 12.20
CA PHE A 119 -1.77 19.31 11.64
C PHE A 119 -1.54 18.32 10.49
N GLN A 120 -0.52 18.55 9.63
CA GLN A 120 -0.12 17.60 8.58
C GLN A 120 0.41 16.27 9.16
N SER A 121 1.09 16.32 10.31
CA SER A 121 1.55 15.12 11.03
C SER A 121 0.37 14.26 11.52
N TYR A 122 -0.65 14.86 12.14
CA TYR A 122 -1.82 14.11 12.63
C TYR A 122 -2.66 13.50 11.50
N GLN A 123 -2.78 14.17 10.35
CA GLN A 123 -3.41 13.61 9.15
C GLN A 123 -2.63 12.40 8.59
N SER A 124 -1.30 12.40 8.72
CA SER A 124 -0.45 11.28 8.28
C SER A 124 -0.61 10.05 9.18
N PHE A 125 -0.74 10.24 10.51
CA PHE A 125 -0.96 9.13 11.44
C PHE A 125 -2.37 8.54 11.34
N THR A 126 -3.40 9.37 11.14
CA THR A 126 -4.77 8.86 10.96
C THR A 126 -4.92 8.01 9.70
N ALA A 127 -4.18 8.32 8.63
CA ALA A 127 -4.16 7.51 7.42
C ALA A 127 -3.69 6.06 7.65
N LEU A 128 -2.94 5.77 8.71
CA LEU A 128 -2.58 4.39 9.07
C LEU A 128 -3.81 3.55 9.40
N PHE A 129 -4.84 4.12 10.06
CA PHE A 129 -6.10 3.43 10.32
C PHE A 129 -6.88 3.15 9.04
N LEU A 130 -6.79 4.03 8.04
CA LEU A 130 -7.35 3.79 6.71
C LEU A 130 -6.65 2.59 6.04
N TYR A 131 -5.32 2.62 5.96
CA TYR A 131 -4.54 1.56 5.31
C TYR A 131 -4.71 0.21 6.02
N TRP A 132 -4.70 0.23 7.35
CA TRP A 132 -4.94 -0.96 8.17
C TRP A 132 -6.35 -1.50 7.98
N GLY A 133 -7.35 -0.62 7.96
CA GLY A 133 -8.75 -0.99 7.73
C GLY A 133 -8.96 -1.69 6.39
N ILE A 134 -8.44 -1.10 5.32
CA ILE A 134 -8.48 -1.68 3.96
C ILE A 134 -7.75 -3.04 3.92
N THR A 135 -6.58 -3.15 4.55
CA THR A 135 -5.79 -4.38 4.59
C THR A 135 -6.58 -5.56 5.17
N LEU A 136 -7.24 -5.34 6.30
CA LEU A 136 -8.05 -6.37 6.97
C LEU A 136 -9.29 -6.77 6.15
N ILE A 137 -9.93 -5.79 5.51
CA ILE A 137 -11.07 -6.05 4.61
C ILE A 137 -10.63 -6.86 3.40
N ILE A 138 -9.48 -6.55 2.79
CA ILE A 138 -8.95 -7.28 1.63
C ILE A 138 -8.58 -8.72 1.98
N ASP A 139 -7.92 -8.92 3.13
CA ASP A 139 -7.50 -10.25 3.59
C ASP A 139 -8.70 -11.20 3.76
N ASP A 140 -9.79 -10.70 4.34
CA ASP A 140 -11.04 -11.44 4.59
C ASP A 140 -12.15 -11.18 3.56
N ALA A 141 -11.87 -10.54 2.42
CA ALA A 141 -12.88 -10.12 1.45
C ALA A 141 -13.90 -11.20 1.01
N PRO A 142 -13.51 -12.45 0.69
CA PRO A 142 -14.48 -13.48 0.31
C PRO A 142 -15.34 -13.99 1.48
N ASP A 143 -14.96 -13.74 2.73
CA ASP A 143 -15.76 -14.09 3.90
C ASP A 143 -16.85 -13.04 4.19
N ILE A 144 -16.77 -11.86 3.56
CA ILE A 144 -17.75 -10.77 3.73
C ILE A 144 -19.10 -11.14 3.10
N SER A 145 -19.09 -11.70 1.89
CA SER A 145 -20.33 -12.13 1.22
C SER A 145 -20.09 -13.18 0.13
N PRO A 146 -21.08 -14.06 -0.12
CA PRO A 146 -21.02 -15.04 -1.21
C PRO A 146 -20.95 -14.38 -2.59
N ARG A 147 -21.51 -13.17 -2.76
CA ARG A 147 -21.40 -12.39 -4.00
C ARG A 147 -19.95 -11.97 -4.28
N ILE A 148 -19.25 -11.45 -3.27
CA ILE A 148 -17.83 -11.08 -3.40
C ILE A 148 -16.99 -12.32 -3.73
N LEU A 149 -17.25 -13.46 -3.06
CA LEU A 149 -16.58 -14.71 -3.38
C LEU A 149 -16.82 -15.14 -4.84
N HIS A 150 -18.05 -15.03 -5.35
CA HIS A 150 -18.36 -15.35 -6.74
C HIS A 150 -17.62 -14.43 -7.74
N ILE A 151 -17.58 -13.12 -7.46
CA ILE A 151 -16.86 -12.14 -8.29
C ILE A 151 -15.35 -12.45 -8.28
N LEU A 152 -14.77 -12.69 -7.11
CA LEU A 152 -13.35 -13.05 -6.98
C LEU A 152 -13.02 -14.35 -7.72
N ASN A 153 -13.92 -15.35 -7.65
CA ASN A 153 -13.77 -16.60 -8.39
C ASN A 153 -13.88 -16.39 -9.91
N HIS A 154 -14.73 -15.48 -10.37
CA HIS A 154 -14.83 -15.12 -11.78
C HIS A 154 -13.56 -14.41 -12.27
N ILE A 155 -13.12 -13.36 -11.56
CA ILE A 155 -11.87 -12.64 -11.86
C ILE A 155 -10.69 -13.62 -11.88
N ARG A 156 -10.61 -14.53 -10.90
CA ARG A 156 -9.61 -15.59 -10.86
C ARG A 156 -9.60 -16.44 -12.12
N ARG A 157 -10.77 -16.89 -12.60
CA ARG A 157 -10.86 -17.72 -13.83
C ARG A 157 -10.35 -16.96 -15.05
N GLU A 158 -10.71 -15.69 -15.19
CA GLU A 158 -10.24 -14.87 -16.31
C GLU A 158 -8.74 -14.62 -16.25
N ILE A 159 -8.20 -14.28 -15.07
CA ILE A 159 -6.76 -14.12 -14.84
C ILE A 159 -5.99 -15.40 -15.21
N CYS A 160 -6.51 -16.58 -14.85
CA CYS A 160 -5.87 -17.85 -15.20
C CYS A 160 -5.73 -18.05 -16.71
N LYS A 161 -6.70 -17.59 -17.52
CA LYS A 161 -6.64 -17.69 -18.99
C LYS A 161 -5.52 -16.82 -19.57
N VAL A 162 -5.28 -15.63 -18.99
CA VAL A 162 -4.28 -14.66 -19.47
C VAL A 162 -3.02 -14.59 -18.60
N ASN A 163 -2.75 -15.63 -17.81
CA ASN A 163 -1.69 -15.61 -16.80
C ASN A 163 -0.33 -15.20 -17.36
N ARG A 164 0.07 -15.71 -18.54
CA ARG A 164 1.36 -15.33 -19.16
C ARG A 164 1.48 -13.83 -19.43
N LEU A 165 0.39 -13.19 -19.86
CA LEU A 165 0.36 -11.75 -20.11
C LEU A 165 0.45 -10.98 -18.80
N ILE A 166 -0.35 -11.37 -17.80
CA ILE A 166 -0.34 -10.75 -16.47
C ILE A 166 1.06 -10.82 -15.86
N MET A 167 1.75 -11.95 -16.00
CA MET A 167 3.11 -12.13 -15.49
C MET A 167 4.13 -11.20 -16.17
N LYS A 168 4.01 -10.99 -17.50
CA LYS A 168 4.85 -10.02 -18.22
C LYS A 168 4.56 -8.59 -17.77
N VAL A 169 3.28 -8.22 -17.68
CA VAL A 169 2.85 -6.91 -17.21
C VAL A 169 3.37 -6.65 -15.80
N HIS A 170 3.22 -7.63 -14.90
CA HIS A 170 3.70 -7.55 -13.52
C HIS A 170 5.23 -7.37 -13.45
N LEU A 171 5.98 -8.09 -14.29
CA LEU A 171 7.43 -7.96 -14.34
C LEU A 171 7.85 -6.56 -14.80
N VAL A 172 7.28 -6.07 -15.89
CA VAL A 172 7.57 -4.73 -16.42
C VAL A 172 7.17 -3.66 -15.41
N SER A 173 5.97 -3.75 -14.83
CA SER A 173 5.50 -2.79 -13.85
C SER A 173 6.36 -2.77 -12.60
N SER A 174 6.83 -3.93 -12.14
CA SER A 174 7.73 -4.04 -10.99
C SER A 174 9.08 -3.40 -11.29
N PHE A 175 9.63 -3.62 -12.49
CA PHE A 175 10.89 -3.02 -12.90
C PHE A 175 10.81 -1.48 -12.97
N VAL A 176 9.75 -0.95 -13.57
CA VAL A 176 9.50 0.50 -13.59
C VAL A 176 9.29 1.05 -12.18
N SER A 177 8.60 0.29 -11.31
CA SER A 177 8.41 0.69 -9.91
C SER A 177 9.72 0.77 -9.14
N ILE A 178 10.71 -0.10 -9.42
CA ILE A 178 12.06 0.00 -8.85
C ILE A 178 12.71 1.31 -9.30
N TYR A 179 12.65 1.62 -10.60
CA TYR A 179 13.19 2.87 -11.12
C TYR A 179 12.57 4.10 -10.45
N VAL A 180 11.24 4.13 -10.29
CA VAL A 180 10.55 5.24 -9.60
C VAL A 180 10.98 5.32 -8.13
N ALA A 181 11.03 4.20 -7.41
CA ALA A 181 11.47 4.17 -6.02
C ALA A 181 12.92 4.68 -5.84
N THR A 182 13.83 4.26 -6.72
CA THR A 182 15.21 4.74 -6.75
C THR A 182 15.29 6.23 -7.08
N SER A 183 14.47 6.72 -8.01
CA SER A 183 14.44 8.14 -8.38
C SER A 183 14.01 9.03 -7.22
N ILE A 184 12.96 8.62 -6.49
CA ILE A 184 12.49 9.32 -5.28
C ILE A 184 13.56 9.27 -4.18
N PHE A 185 14.21 8.11 -3.99
CA PHE A 185 15.28 7.97 -3.01
C PHE A 185 16.46 8.90 -3.30
N LEU A 186 16.95 8.94 -4.54
CA LEU A 186 18.04 9.82 -4.94
C LEU A 186 17.65 11.29 -4.79
N TRP A 187 16.43 11.65 -5.20
CA TRP A 187 15.93 13.01 -5.04
C TRP A 187 15.89 13.43 -3.56
N HIS A 188 15.35 12.58 -2.68
CA HIS A 188 15.28 12.86 -1.25
C HIS A 188 16.67 12.91 -0.60
N PHE A 189 17.58 12.01 -1.01
CA PHE A 189 18.95 12.00 -0.53
C PHE A 189 19.70 13.29 -0.87
N GLU A 190 19.55 13.81 -2.09
CA GLU A 190 20.20 15.05 -2.51
C GLU A 190 19.56 16.30 -1.87
N ASN A 191 18.23 16.39 -1.83
CA ASN A 191 17.53 17.61 -1.46
C ASN A 191 17.29 17.77 0.05
N ASP A 192 17.07 16.67 0.79
CA ASP A 192 16.69 16.74 2.20
C ASP A 192 17.84 16.26 3.11
N PHE A 193 18.47 15.13 2.79
CA PHE A 193 19.51 14.55 3.65
C PHE A 193 20.83 15.34 3.61
N LEU A 194 21.31 15.73 2.42
CA LEU A 194 22.54 16.53 2.28
C LEU A 194 22.37 18.00 2.73
N MET A 195 21.14 18.51 2.83
CA MET A 195 20.85 19.88 3.28
C MET A 195 20.55 20.00 4.78
N GLU A 196 20.77 18.93 5.56
CA GLU A 196 20.60 18.88 7.03
C GLU A 196 19.21 19.30 7.58
N ASN A 197 18.16 19.21 6.76
CA ASN A 197 16.80 19.53 7.18
C ASN A 197 16.12 18.35 7.87
N TYR A 198 16.64 17.93 9.03
CA TYR A 198 16.12 16.79 9.76
C TYR A 198 14.80 17.14 10.48
N SER A 199 13.67 16.66 9.95
CA SER A 199 12.34 16.84 10.54
C SER A 199 11.64 15.49 10.76
N LEU A 200 10.62 15.45 11.63
CA LEU A 200 9.77 14.25 11.79
C LEU A 200 9.08 13.82 10.48
N LEU A 201 8.95 14.72 9.50
CA LEU A 201 8.49 14.44 8.14
C LEU A 201 9.45 13.51 7.38
N ASP A 202 10.74 13.48 7.72
CA ASP A 202 11.69 12.57 7.06
C ASP A 202 11.38 11.11 7.35
N PHE A 203 10.87 10.81 8.55
CA PHE A 203 10.51 9.44 8.89
C PHE A 203 9.35 8.91 8.02
N THR A 204 8.35 9.75 7.71
CA THR A 204 7.23 9.33 6.85
C THR A 204 7.67 9.19 5.39
N TYR A 205 8.58 10.05 4.90
CA TYR A 205 9.20 9.91 3.58
C TYR A 205 10.06 8.65 3.46
N ILE A 206 10.91 8.37 4.45
CA ILE A 206 11.72 7.15 4.51
C ILE A 206 10.81 5.91 4.52
N LEU A 207 9.76 5.90 5.35
CA LEU A 207 8.78 4.81 5.37
C LEU A 207 8.10 4.64 4.01
N PHE A 208 7.74 5.73 3.33
CA PHE A 208 7.15 5.67 2.00
C PHE A 208 8.12 5.04 0.98
N ILE A 209 9.37 5.51 0.93
CA ILE A 209 10.40 4.97 0.04
C ILE A 209 10.63 3.48 0.31
N VAL A 210 10.73 3.08 1.58
CA VAL A 210 10.88 1.67 1.98
C VAL A 210 9.68 0.85 1.51
N ASN A 211 8.46 1.34 1.64
CA ASN A 211 7.26 0.66 1.17
C ASN A 211 7.24 0.50 -0.36
N LEU A 212 7.70 1.50 -1.11
CA LEU A 212 7.83 1.40 -2.56
C LEU A 212 8.84 0.31 -2.96
N PHE A 213 9.99 0.24 -2.29
CA PHE A 213 10.97 -0.81 -2.54
C PHE A 213 10.44 -2.21 -2.18
N ILE A 214 9.79 -2.36 -1.03
CA ILE A 214 9.18 -3.64 -0.64
C ILE A 214 8.17 -4.08 -1.71
N THR A 215 7.31 -3.17 -2.16
CA THR A 215 6.31 -3.42 -3.20
C THR A 215 6.97 -3.85 -4.51
N ALA A 216 7.94 -3.08 -5.00
CA ALA A 216 8.57 -3.34 -6.29
C ALA A 216 9.41 -4.63 -6.28
N LEU A 217 10.18 -4.88 -5.21
CA LEU A 217 11.00 -6.08 -5.07
C LEU A 217 10.15 -7.34 -4.85
N TYR A 218 9.06 -7.24 -4.08
CA TYR A 218 8.13 -8.35 -3.92
C TYR A 218 7.47 -8.70 -5.26
N GLY A 219 7.02 -7.71 -6.02
CA GLY A 219 6.45 -7.90 -7.35
C GLY A 219 7.42 -8.57 -8.31
N LEU A 220 8.66 -8.10 -8.36
CA LEU A 220 9.71 -8.70 -9.18
C LEU A 220 9.98 -10.16 -8.78
N LYS A 221 10.06 -10.46 -7.48
CA LYS A 221 10.27 -11.81 -6.96
C LYS A 221 9.13 -12.75 -7.36
N ILE A 222 7.89 -12.30 -7.24
CA ILE A 222 6.71 -13.07 -7.61
C ILE A 222 6.64 -13.28 -9.13
N ALA A 223 6.92 -12.22 -9.90
CA ALA A 223 6.91 -12.25 -11.35
C ALA A 223 7.97 -13.23 -11.89
N LYS A 224 9.21 -13.16 -11.38
CA LYS A 224 10.32 -14.02 -11.80
C LYS A 224 10.12 -15.50 -11.45
N ARG A 225 9.49 -15.79 -10.30
CA ARG A 225 9.28 -17.18 -9.85
C ARG A 225 8.07 -17.86 -10.49
N GLY A 226 7.24 -17.14 -11.26
CA GLY A 226 5.99 -17.68 -11.78
C GLY A 226 5.01 -18.11 -10.68
N THR A 227 5.18 -17.60 -9.45
CA THR A 227 4.48 -18.12 -8.26
C THR A 227 3.00 -17.80 -8.21
N TRP A 228 2.50 -16.96 -9.14
CA TRP A 228 1.07 -16.80 -9.39
C TRP A 228 0.35 -18.13 -9.71
N LEU A 229 1.03 -19.22 -10.04
CA LEU A 229 0.36 -20.51 -10.28
C LEU A 229 0.61 -21.56 -9.20
N LYS A 230 1.65 -21.41 -8.36
CA LYS A 230 2.02 -22.45 -7.39
C LYS A 230 1.14 -22.49 -6.15
N TYR A 231 0.39 -21.42 -5.89
CA TYR A 231 -0.42 -21.29 -4.68
C TYR A 231 -1.92 -21.21 -4.97
N PHE A 232 -2.33 -21.18 -6.24
CA PHE A 232 -3.72 -21.02 -6.68
C PHE A 232 -4.47 -22.33 -6.67
#